data_AF-A0A5C6AIB7-F1
#
_entry.id   AF-A0A5C6AIB7-F1
#
_cell.length_a   1.000
_cell.length_b   1.000
_cell.length_c   1.000
_cell.angle_alpha   90.00
_cell.angle_beta   90.00
_cell.angle_gamma   90.00
#
_symmetry.space_group_name_H-M   'P 1'
#
loop_
_entity.id
_entity.type
_entity.pdbx_description
1 polymer ?
#
loop_
_entity_poly.entity_id
_entity_poly.type
_entity_poly.pdbx_seq_one_letter_code
_entity_poly.pdbx_strand_id
1 'polypeptide(L)'
;MPLYEVETKGHIMILWAEDTDTAHSVVAESYPNEEVLRLIKRPRDTWVISKAALGITSGSLDPCSTARDCLARAEGDKLHAIRLYMNAKGVDLDQARKVIESNMVMGW
;
A
#
# COMPACT_ATOMS: atom_id res chain seq x y z
N MET A 1 4.80 -12.93 26.67
CA MET A 1 3.89 -11.84 27.05
C MET A 1 2.85 -11.65 25.95
N PRO A 2 1.56 -11.45 26.29
CA PRO A 2 0.51 -11.11 25.33
C PRO A 2 0.83 -9.89 24.46
N LEU A 3 0.31 -9.89 23.24
CA LEU A 3 0.34 -8.75 22.31
C LEU A 3 -1.03 -8.07 22.33
N TYR A 4 -1.05 -6.74 22.49
CA TYR A 4 -2.25 -5.91 22.49
C TYR A 4 -2.29 -5.00 21.27
N GLU A 5 -3.49 -4.78 20.74
CA GLU A 5 -3.81 -3.69 19.81
C GLU A 5 -4.58 -2.62 20.60
N VAL A 6 -4.09 -1.38 20.56
CA VAL A 6 -4.73 -0.22 21.18
C VAL A 6 -5.06 0.78 20.09
N GLU A 7 -6.31 1.14 19.97
CA GLU A 7 -6.79 2.20 19.10
C GLU A 7 -7.03 3.44 19.96
N THR A 8 -6.42 4.55 19.57
CA THR A 8 -6.61 5.87 20.17
C THR A 8 -7.22 6.82 19.14
N LYS A 9 -7.47 8.08 19.53
CA LYS A 9 -7.93 9.10 18.58
C LYS A 9 -6.96 9.33 17.41
N GLY A 10 -5.65 9.29 17.67
CA GLY A 10 -4.63 9.55 16.65
C GLY A 10 -3.97 8.31 16.04
N HIS A 11 -3.99 7.17 16.74
CA HIS A 11 -3.06 6.08 16.45
C HIS A 11 -3.67 4.68 16.62
N ILE A 12 -3.08 3.70 15.92
CA ILE A 12 -3.21 2.28 16.24
C ILE A 12 -1.84 1.81 16.75
N MET A 13 -1.78 1.40 18.01
CA MET A 13 -0.57 0.97 18.70
C MET A 13 -0.55 -0.54 18.86
N ILE A 14 0.62 -1.15 18.70
CA ILE A 14 0.86 -2.57 18.95
C ILE A 14 1.93 -2.69 20.03
N LEU A 15 1.58 -3.31 21.16
CA LEU A 15 2.46 -3.37 22.33
C LEU A 15 2.38 -4.72 23.06
N TRP A 16 3.45 -5.09 23.74
CA TRP A 16 3.46 -6.25 24.63
C TRP A 16 3.20 -5.81 26.07
N ALA A 17 2.30 -6.51 26.75
CA ALA A 17 2.00 -6.29 28.16
C ALA A 17 1.58 -7.60 28.83
N GLU A 18 1.72 -7.69 30.15
CA GLU A 18 1.37 -8.89 30.91
C GLU A 18 -0.15 -9.10 30.94
N ASP A 19 -0.89 -8.03 31.18
CA ASP A 19 -2.34 -7.97 31.24
C ASP A 19 -2.89 -6.66 30.63
N THR A 20 -4.20 -6.47 30.73
CA THR A 20 -4.90 -5.31 30.15
C THR A 20 -4.59 -4.03 30.91
N ASP A 21 -4.44 -4.09 32.23
CA ASP A 21 -4.15 -2.92 33.07
C ASP A 21 -2.74 -2.40 32.78
N THR A 22 -1.76 -3.31 32.66
CA THR A 22 -0.39 -2.98 32.25
C THR A 22 -0.37 -2.37 30.85
N ALA A 23 -1.20 -2.87 29.92
CA ALA A 23 -1.31 -2.30 28.57
C ALA A 23 -1.85 -0.86 28.61
N HIS A 24 -2.83 -0.55 29.47
CA HIS A 24 -3.32 0.82 29.67
C HIS A 24 -2.24 1.73 30.26
N SER A 25 -1.50 1.27 31.27
CA SER A 25 -0.41 2.04 31.89
C SER A 25 0.67 2.41 30.87
N VAL A 26 1.10 1.47 30.02
CA VAL A 26 2.10 1.72 28.96
C VAL A 26 1.65 2.84 28.01
N VAL A 27 0.36 2.85 27.63
CA VAL A 27 -0.20 3.90 26.76
C VAL A 27 -0.23 5.24 27.49
N ALA A 28 -0.70 5.28 28.73
CA ALA A 28 -0.77 6.52 29.52
C ALA A 28 0.62 7.12 29.79
N GLU A 29 1.64 6.29 30.01
CA GLU A 29 3.02 6.74 30.21
C GLU A 29 3.67 7.24 28.92
N SER A 30 3.46 6.53 27.80
CA SER A 30 4.14 6.84 26.54
C SER A 30 3.43 7.93 25.72
N TYR A 31 2.10 7.99 25.82
CA TYR A 31 1.22 8.88 25.05
C TYR A 31 0.14 9.48 25.97
N PRO A 32 0.50 10.32 26.95
CA PRO A 32 -0.41 10.80 28.01
C PRO A 32 -1.59 11.63 27.50
N ASN A 33 -1.50 12.17 26.28
CA ASN A 33 -2.54 13.00 25.68
C ASN A 33 -3.45 12.23 24.72
N GLU A 34 -3.17 10.95 24.48
CA GLU A 34 -4.00 10.11 23.62
C GLU A 34 -5.16 9.51 24.42
N GLU A 35 -6.36 9.55 23.85
CA GLU A 35 -7.54 8.91 24.41
C GLU A 35 -7.70 7.52 23.81
N VAL A 36 -7.67 6.48 24.65
CA VAL A 36 -7.89 5.09 24.23
C VAL A 36 -9.36 4.87 23.88
N LEU A 37 -9.62 4.56 22.62
CA LEU A 37 -10.94 4.22 22.09
C LEU A 37 -11.24 2.73 22.24
N ARG A 38 -10.24 1.88 22.03
CA ARG A 38 -10.36 0.42 22.12
C ARG A 38 -9.03 -0.20 22.50
N LEU A 39 -9.06 -1.24 23.33
CA LEU A 39 -7.90 -2.05 23.67
C LEU A 39 -8.30 -3.52 23.64
N ILE A 40 -7.59 -4.33 22.85
CA ILE A 40 -7.88 -5.76 22.71
C ILE A 40 -6.60 -6.59 22.80
N LYS A 41 -6.67 -7.73 23.49
CA LYS A 41 -5.64 -8.76 23.44
C LYS A 41 -5.73 -9.49 22.11
N ARG A 42 -4.63 -9.53 21.35
CA ARG A 42 -4.63 -10.19 20.05
C ARG A 42 -4.62 -11.72 20.20
N PRO A 43 -5.33 -12.45 19.32
CA PRO A 43 -5.33 -13.91 19.31
C PRO A 43 -4.07 -14.51 18.66
N ARG A 44 -3.26 -13.70 17.96
CA ARG A 44 -2.02 -14.09 17.28
C ARG A 44 -0.94 -13.01 17.48
N ASP A 45 0.31 -13.43 17.40
CA ASP A 45 1.52 -12.62 17.50
C ASP A 45 1.96 -11.98 16.17
N THR A 46 1.18 -12.15 15.10
CA THR A 46 1.43 -11.57 13.79
C THR A 46 0.51 -10.39 13.49
N TRP A 47 1.07 -9.37 12.83
CA TRP A 47 0.34 -8.19 12.34
C TRP A 47 0.83 -7.81 10.94
N VAL A 48 -0.08 -7.25 10.15
CA VAL A 48 0.17 -6.78 8.80
C VAL A 48 -0.28 -5.34 8.71
N ILE A 49 0.62 -4.47 8.27
CA ILE A 49 0.28 -3.12 7.82
C ILE A 49 0.42 -3.11 6.30
N SER A 50 -0.62 -2.68 5.60
CA SER A 50 -0.53 -2.49 4.16
C SER A 50 0.43 -1.35 3.85
N LYS A 51 1.50 -1.62 3.11
CA LYS A 51 2.44 -0.58 2.64
C LYS A 51 1.72 0.50 1.82
N ALA A 52 0.75 0.10 1.00
CA ALA A 52 -0.06 1.04 0.22
C ALA A 52 -0.91 1.97 1.10
N ALA A 53 -1.46 1.47 2.21
CA ALA A 53 -2.20 2.30 3.17
C ALA A 53 -1.30 3.31 3.90
N LEU A 54 0.00 3.02 4.01
CA LEU A 54 1.02 3.94 4.51
C LEU A 54 1.56 4.90 3.42
N GLY A 55 1.06 4.82 2.18
CA GLY A 55 1.64 5.55 1.05
C GLY A 55 3.02 5.04 0.62
N ILE A 56 3.49 3.92 1.17
CA ILE A 56 4.76 3.29 0.82
C ILE A 56 4.51 2.38 -0.39
N THR A 57 4.46 2.96 -1.57
CA THR A 57 4.44 2.18 -2.81
C THR A 57 5.85 1.65 -3.05
N SER A 58 6.03 0.34 -3.02
CA SER A 58 7.33 -0.31 -3.24
C SER A 58 7.86 0.07 -4.63
N GLY A 59 8.84 0.98 -4.66
CA GLY A 59 9.49 1.45 -5.88
C GLY A 59 8.57 2.31 -6.74
N SER A 60 9.16 3.30 -7.41
CA SER A 60 8.85 3.49 -8.81
C SER A 60 8.77 2.09 -9.42
N LEU A 61 7.57 1.59 -9.74
CA LEU A 61 7.47 0.59 -10.80
C LEU A 61 8.01 1.34 -11.99
N ASP A 62 9.31 1.14 -12.29
CA ASP A 62 9.99 1.93 -13.30
C ASP A 62 9.13 1.91 -14.55
N PRO A 63 8.59 3.07 -14.93
CA PRO A 63 7.61 3.09 -15.98
C PRO A 63 8.24 2.50 -17.23
N CYS A 64 7.49 1.64 -17.90
CA CYS A 64 8.02 0.95 -19.06
C CYS A 64 8.26 2.00 -20.14
N SER A 65 9.53 2.33 -20.41
CA SER A 65 9.92 3.33 -21.40
C SER A 65 9.25 3.07 -22.75
N THR A 66 9.23 1.80 -23.20
CA THR A 66 8.53 1.43 -24.44
C THR A 66 7.02 1.69 -24.38
N ALA A 67 6.38 1.50 -23.23
CA ALA A 67 4.95 1.79 -23.07
C ALA A 67 4.69 3.31 -23.14
N ARG A 68 5.55 4.12 -22.52
CA ARG A 68 5.50 5.58 -22.59
C ARG A 68 5.73 6.11 -24.00
N ASP A 69 6.67 5.53 -24.75
CA ASP A 69 6.90 5.88 -26.14
C ASP A 69 5.68 5.51 -27.02
N CYS A 70 5.05 4.36 -26.76
CA CYS A 70 3.84 3.94 -27.46
C CYS A 70 2.66 4.88 -27.17
N LEU A 71 2.49 5.27 -25.90
CA LEU A 71 1.47 6.24 -25.51
C LEU A 71 1.73 7.62 -26.14
N ALA A 72 2.99 8.07 -26.23
CA ALA A 72 3.36 9.34 -26.88
C ALA A 72 3.07 9.35 -28.36
N ARG A 73 3.36 8.24 -29.05
CA ARG A 73 3.02 8.07 -30.46
C ARG A 73 1.51 7.94 -30.69
N ALA A 74 0.77 7.47 -29.69
CA ALA A 74 -0.68 7.35 -29.72
C ALA A 74 -1.40 8.59 -29.22
N GLU A 75 -0.69 9.65 -28.82
CA GLU A 75 -1.25 10.87 -28.23
C GLU A 75 -2.20 10.57 -27.05
N GLY A 76 -1.90 9.51 -26.29
CA GLY A 76 -2.72 9.04 -25.16
C GLY A 76 -3.94 8.20 -25.51
N ASP A 77 -4.18 7.89 -26.79
CA ASP A 77 -5.18 6.88 -27.17
C ASP A 77 -4.75 5.50 -26.68
N LYS A 78 -5.48 5.00 -25.68
CA LYS A 78 -5.22 3.71 -25.04
C LYS A 78 -5.24 2.54 -26.01
N LEU A 79 -6.22 2.46 -26.91
CA LEU A 79 -6.35 1.30 -27.82
C LEU A 79 -5.23 1.29 -28.85
N HIS A 80 -4.88 2.46 -29.37
CA HIS A 80 -3.75 2.64 -30.27
C HIS A 80 -2.43 2.27 -29.57
N ALA A 81 -2.20 2.78 -28.35
CA ALA A 81 -0.99 2.49 -27.59
C ALA A 81 -0.82 0.99 -27.26
N ILE A 82 -1.92 0.29 -26.94
CA ILE A 82 -1.93 -1.16 -26.74
C ILE A 82 -1.48 -1.87 -28.02
N ARG A 83 -2.03 -1.51 -29.20
CA ARG A 83 -1.63 -2.12 -30.47
C ARG A 83 -0.15 -1.88 -30.81
N LEU A 84 0.35 -0.66 -30.57
CA LEU A 84 1.76 -0.34 -30.77
C LEU A 84 2.65 -1.17 -29.84
N TYR A 85 2.26 -1.35 -28.58
CA TYR A 85 3.02 -2.12 -27.61
C TYR A 85 3.04 -3.62 -27.93
N MET A 86 1.89 -4.18 -28.33
CA MET A 86 1.81 -5.57 -28.81
C MET A 86 2.79 -5.81 -29.96
N ASN A 87 2.82 -4.91 -30.95
CA ASN A 87 3.74 -5.02 -32.09
C ASN A 87 5.21 -4.84 -31.67
N ALA A 88 5.51 -3.92 -30.74
CA ALA A 88 6.87 -3.62 -30.33
C ALA A 88 7.50 -4.72 -29.44
N LYS A 89 6.69 -5.44 -28.66
CA LYS A 89 7.17 -6.45 -27.70
C LYS A 89 6.77 -7.88 -28.05
N GLY A 90 5.92 -8.09 -29.06
CA GLY A 90 5.43 -9.42 -29.45
C GLY A 90 4.60 -10.11 -28.36
N VAL A 91 3.91 -9.32 -27.52
CA VAL A 91 3.10 -9.82 -26.40
C VAL A 91 1.61 -9.87 -26.76
N ASP A 92 0.85 -10.65 -26.00
CA ASP A 92 -0.60 -10.71 -26.15
C ASP A 92 -1.31 -9.44 -25.68
N LEU A 93 -2.62 -9.40 -25.93
CA LEU A 93 -3.48 -8.27 -25.60
C LEU A 93 -3.58 -8.02 -24.09
N ASP A 94 -3.63 -9.07 -23.27
CA ASP A 94 -3.81 -8.92 -21.82
C ASP A 94 -2.57 -8.33 -21.17
N GLN A 95 -1.40 -8.81 -21.57
CA GLN A 95 -0.12 -8.29 -21.10
C GLN A 95 0.10 -6.85 -21.59
N ALA A 96 -0.16 -6.55 -22.86
CA ALA A 96 -0.04 -5.19 -23.39
C ALA A 96 -0.98 -4.21 -22.67
N ARG A 97 -2.24 -4.62 -22.44
CA ARG A 97 -3.23 -3.83 -21.72
C ARG A 97 -2.75 -3.48 -20.31
N LYS A 98 -2.29 -4.46 -19.53
CA LYS A 98 -1.81 -4.26 -18.15
C LYS A 98 -0.67 -3.25 -18.09
N VAL A 99 0.31 -3.37 -18.99
CA VAL A 99 1.48 -2.48 -18.99
C VAL A 99 1.09 -1.06 -19.39
N ILE A 100 0.27 -0.89 -20.44
CA ILE A 100 -0.18 0.44 -20.89
C ILE A 100 -1.03 1.13 -19.82
N GLU A 101 -2.02 0.44 -19.25
CA GLU A 101 -2.88 1.00 -18.19
C GLU A 101 -2.06 1.37 -16.94
N SER A 102 -1.10 0.53 -16.56
CA SER A 102 -0.20 0.81 -15.44
C SER A 102 0.60 2.10 -15.67
N ASN A 103 1.12 2.33 -16.89
CA ASN A 103 1.86 3.55 -17.22
C ASN A 103 0.95 4.79 -17.30
N MET A 104 -0.30 4.65 -17.75
CA MET A 104 -1.28 5.74 -17.71
C MET A 104 -1.62 6.14 -16.26
N VAL A 105 -1.79 5.17 -15.35
CA VAL A 105 -2.03 5.43 -13.91
C VAL A 105 -0.84 6.12 -13.25
N MET A 106 0.38 5.87 -13.74
CA MET A 106 1.62 6.52 -13.27
C MET A 106 1.85 7.91 -13.87
N GLY A 107 0.85 8.52 -14.51
CA GLY A 107 0.92 9.88 -15.03
C GLY A 107 1.79 10.00 -16.29
N TRP A 108 1.67 9.04 -17.21
CA TRP A 108 2.09 9.27 -18.59
C TRP A 108 1.23 10.38 -19.22
#